data_AF-A0A349WZK6-F1
#
_entry.id   AF-A0A349WZK6-F1
#
_cell.length_a   1.000
_cell.length_b   1.000
_cell.length_c   1.000
_cell.angle_alpha   90.00
_cell.angle_beta   90.00
_cell.angle_gamma   90.00
#
_symmetry.space_group_name_H-M   'P 1'
#
loop_
_entity.id
_entity.type
_entity.pdbx_description
1 polymer ?
#
loop_
_entity_poly.entity_id
_entity_poly.type
_entity_poly.pdbx_seq_one_letter_code
_entity_poly.pdbx_strand_id
1 'polypeptide(L)'
;MIFVFRLLSHKFMPVLRSSFIQRMIQWRFLIVLNAFLIIFLGISFGREIIRNHSIGSEIAHLQQQADSLVAQNIEISELKTAIQTESYIEREARLKLGMKKPGETVYIIQQEQDPSQTQITDNPNDPLGLVLTDSEETMAVANPTKWWYYFFDKQSYNTFSHYER
;
A
#
# COMPACT_ATOMS: atom_id res chain seq x y z
N MET A 1 1.12 -39.64 111.64
CA MET A 1 -0.23 -40.20 111.47
C MET A 1 -1.00 -39.24 110.57
N ILE A 2 -0.88 -39.41 109.24
CA ILE A 2 -1.77 -40.16 108.32
C ILE A 2 -2.90 -39.27 107.77
N PHE A 3 -2.79 -38.96 106.47
CA PHE A 3 -3.80 -38.83 105.39
C PHE A 3 -5.09 -38.01 105.66
N VAL A 4 -5.63 -37.20 104.73
CA VAL A 4 -6.08 -37.61 103.39
C VAL A 4 -6.22 -36.39 102.46
N PHE A 5 -5.65 -36.55 101.28
CA PHE A 5 -5.92 -35.92 99.99
C PHE A 5 -7.43 -35.71 99.69
N ARG A 6 -7.86 -34.48 99.34
CA ARG A 6 -9.07 -34.33 98.50
C ARG A 6 -8.90 -33.23 97.45
N LEU A 7 -8.23 -33.66 96.39
CA LEU A 7 -8.48 -33.36 94.98
C LEU A 7 -9.59 -32.33 94.70
N LEU A 8 -9.21 -31.09 94.37
CA LEU A 8 -9.96 -30.26 93.44
C LEU A 8 -8.96 -29.48 92.57
N SER A 9 -8.29 -30.20 91.68
CA SER A 9 -7.59 -29.57 90.56
C SER A 9 -8.66 -29.02 89.63
N HIS A 10 -9.03 -27.75 89.85
CA HIS A 10 -9.84 -27.00 88.93
C HIS A 10 -9.01 -26.79 87.66
N LYS A 11 -9.20 -27.68 86.69
CA LYS A 11 -8.58 -27.64 85.38
C LYS A 11 -8.96 -26.30 84.74
N PHE A 12 -8.04 -25.32 84.79
CA PHE A 12 -8.12 -24.11 84.00
C PHE A 12 -8.14 -24.55 82.53
N MET A 13 -9.32 -24.54 81.91
CA MET A 13 -9.40 -24.59 80.46
C MET A 13 -8.92 -23.23 79.95
N PRO A 14 -7.83 -23.16 79.16
CA PRO A 14 -7.52 -21.93 78.45
C PRO A 14 -8.62 -21.75 77.40
N VAL A 15 -9.53 -20.82 77.65
CA VAL A 15 -10.46 -20.36 76.62
C VAL A 15 -9.56 -19.75 75.55
N LEU A 16 -9.41 -20.44 74.42
CA LEU A 16 -8.73 -19.91 73.24
C LEU A 16 -9.56 -18.71 72.78
N ARG A 17 -9.23 -17.53 73.31
CA ARG A 17 -9.75 -16.26 72.82
C ARG A 17 -9.19 -16.11 71.41
N SER A 18 -9.95 -16.51 70.40
CA SER A 18 -9.64 -16.14 69.02
C SER A 18 -9.67 -14.61 68.98
N SER A 19 -8.48 -14.06 68.92
CA SER A 19 -8.26 -12.66 69.24
C SER A 19 -8.87 -11.81 68.12
N PHE A 20 -9.46 -10.67 68.46
CA PHE A 20 -9.93 -9.68 67.48
C PHE A 20 -8.91 -9.42 66.35
N ILE A 21 -7.62 -9.58 66.67
CA ILE A 21 -6.48 -9.48 65.75
C ILE A 21 -6.46 -10.63 64.73
N GLN A 22 -6.79 -11.85 65.13
CA GLN A 22 -6.92 -13.01 64.23
C GLN A 22 -8.08 -12.83 63.24
N ARG A 23 -9.20 -12.26 63.70
CA ARG A 23 -10.33 -11.88 62.83
C ARG A 23 -9.94 -10.75 61.88
N MET A 24 -9.23 -9.74 62.36
CA MET A 24 -8.74 -8.63 61.52
C MET A 24 -7.72 -9.09 60.45
N ILE A 25 -6.82 -10.01 60.79
CA ILE A 25 -5.83 -10.58 59.86
C ILE A 25 -6.49 -11.52 58.85
N GLN A 26 -7.47 -12.32 59.26
CA GLN A 26 -8.24 -13.17 58.35
C GLN A 26 -9.00 -12.33 57.31
N TRP A 27 -9.58 -11.20 57.69
CA TRP A 27 -10.29 -10.32 56.74
C TRP A 27 -9.32 -9.65 55.76
N ARG A 28 -8.15 -9.20 56.23
CA ARG A 28 -7.10 -8.65 55.35
C ARG A 28 -6.57 -9.71 54.37
N PHE A 29 -6.35 -10.94 54.85
CA PHE A 29 -5.93 -12.06 54.02
C PHE A 29 -6.98 -12.43 52.98
N LEU A 30 -8.26 -12.49 53.36
CA LEU A 30 -9.36 -12.76 52.43
C LEU A 30 -9.48 -11.68 51.34
N ILE A 31 -9.27 -10.41 51.66
CA ILE A 31 -9.27 -9.32 50.67
C ILE A 31 -8.12 -9.51 49.68
N VAL A 32 -6.90 -9.79 50.15
CA VAL A 32 -5.74 -10.01 49.27
C VAL A 32 -5.92 -11.25 48.40
N LEU A 33 -6.44 -12.34 48.97
CA LEU A 33 -6.74 -13.56 48.24
C LEU A 33 -7.81 -13.33 47.15
N ASN A 34 -8.86 -12.56 47.48
CA ASN A 34 -9.91 -12.22 46.53
C ASN A 34 -9.40 -11.31 45.42
N ALA A 35 -8.59 -10.30 45.74
CA ALA A 35 -7.93 -9.45 44.75
C ALA A 35 -7.03 -10.26 43.82
N PHE A 36 -6.24 -11.18 44.37
CA PHE A 36 -5.41 -12.08 43.57
C PHE A 36 -6.25 -12.96 42.64
N LEU A 37 -7.37 -13.50 43.13
CA LEU A 37 -8.29 -14.30 42.33
C LEU A 37 -8.90 -13.48 41.17
N ILE A 38 -9.31 -12.24 41.43
CA ILE A 38 -9.84 -11.33 40.40
C ILE A 38 -8.77 -10.99 39.36
N ILE A 39 -7.54 -10.70 39.78
CA ILE A 39 -6.43 -10.41 38.87
C ILE A 39 -6.12 -11.64 38.01
N PHE A 40 -6.06 -12.83 38.63
CA PHE A 40 -5.83 -14.08 37.91
C PHE A 40 -6.92 -14.36 36.87
N LEU A 41 -8.20 -14.18 37.24
CA LEU A 41 -9.31 -14.28 36.30
C LEU A 41 -9.20 -13.23 35.20
N GLY A 42 -8.91 -11.98 35.53
CA GLY A 42 -8.75 -10.89 34.58
C GLY A 42 -7.67 -11.17 33.53
N ILE A 43 -6.52 -11.71 33.96
CA ILE A 43 -5.43 -12.10 33.04
C ILE A 43 -5.87 -13.28 32.15
N SER A 44 -6.52 -14.29 32.73
CA SER A 44 -6.96 -15.47 32.00
C SER A 44 -8.02 -15.13 30.93
N PHE A 45 -9.01 -14.30 31.28
CA PHE A 45 -10.05 -13.83 30.38
C PHE A 45 -9.53 -12.80 29.37
N GLY A 46 -8.65 -11.90 29.79
CA GLY A 46 -8.07 -10.88 28.92
C GLY A 46 -7.29 -11.49 27.76
N ARG A 47 -6.57 -12.58 27.99
CA ARG A 47 -5.83 -13.30 26.93
C ARG A 47 -6.76 -13.92 25.88
N GLU A 48 -7.92 -14.43 26.29
CA GLU A 48 -8.92 -15.00 25.39
C GLU A 48 -9.59 -13.93 24.51
N ILE A 49 -9.91 -12.77 25.11
CA ILE A 49 -10.53 -11.65 24.39
C ILE A 49 -9.60 -11.10 23.29
N ILE A 50 -8.30 -10.96 23.60
CA ILE A 50 -7.30 -10.51 22.61
C ILE A 50 -7.18 -11.53 21.47
N ARG A 51 -7.17 -12.83 21.78
CA ARG A 51 -7.09 -13.89 20.78
C ARG A 51 -8.32 -13.91 19.87
N ASN A 52 -9.52 -13.77 20.43
CA ASN A 52 -10.76 -13.76 19.65
C ASN A 52 -10.82 -12.57 18.68
N HIS A 53 -10.32 -11.39 19.09
CA HIS A 53 -10.21 -10.24 18.19
C HIS A 53 -9.24 -10.47 17.03
N SER A 54 -8.08 -11.10 17.29
CA SER A 54 -7.11 -11.41 16.24
C SER A 54 -7.66 -12.36 15.18
N ILE A 55 -8.38 -13.41 15.61
CA ILE A 55 -9.01 -14.39 14.70
C ILE A 55 -10.09 -13.72 13.84
N GLY A 56 -10.94 -12.87 14.45
CA GLY A 56 -11.95 -12.13 13.70
C GLY A 56 -11.35 -11.21 12.63
N SER A 57 -10.25 -10.52 12.96
CA SER A 57 -9.54 -9.67 11.99
C SER A 57 -8.88 -10.48 10.87
N GLU A 58 -8.34 -11.65 11.18
CA GLU A 58 -7.70 -12.53 10.20
C GLU A 58 -8.74 -13.12 9.23
N ILE A 59 -9.91 -13.53 9.74
CA ILE A 59 -11.04 -13.97 8.91
C ILE A 59 -11.49 -12.83 7.97
N ALA A 60 -11.66 -11.62 8.50
CA ALA A 60 -12.08 -10.48 7.68
C ALA A 60 -11.05 -10.15 6.59
N HIS A 61 -9.76 -10.19 6.93
CA HIS A 61 -8.68 -9.98 5.98
C HIS A 61 -8.62 -11.07 4.90
N LEU A 62 -8.74 -12.34 5.28
CA LEU A 62 -8.79 -13.46 4.35
C LEU A 62 -10.01 -13.39 3.42
N GLN A 63 -11.17 -12.98 3.93
CA GLN A 63 -12.36 -12.77 3.12
C GLN A 63 -12.13 -11.66 2.09
N GLN A 64 -11.57 -10.52 2.51
CA GLN A 64 -11.25 -9.42 1.61
C GLN A 64 -10.25 -9.85 0.52
N GLN A 65 -9.25 -10.66 0.86
CA GLN A 65 -8.32 -11.22 -0.12
C GLN A 65 -9.04 -12.13 -1.13
N ALA A 66 -9.91 -13.02 -0.66
CA ALA A 66 -10.70 -13.89 -1.54
C ALA A 66 -11.55 -13.07 -2.51
N ASP A 67 -12.27 -12.06 -2.02
CA ASP A 67 -13.10 -11.18 -2.85
C ASP A 67 -12.26 -10.43 -3.89
N SER A 68 -11.08 -9.95 -3.51
CA SER A 68 -10.15 -9.27 -4.42
C SER A 68 -9.59 -10.20 -5.51
N LEU A 69 -9.35 -11.47 -5.18
CA LEU A 69 -8.88 -12.48 -6.12
C LEU A 69 -9.99 -12.86 -7.12
N VAL A 70 -11.23 -12.96 -6.65
CA VAL A 70 -12.39 -13.20 -7.53
C VAL A 70 -12.55 -12.04 -8.51
N ALA A 71 -12.48 -10.79 -8.05
CA ALA A 71 -12.56 -9.61 -8.92
C ALA A 71 -11.45 -9.60 -9.98
N GLN A 72 -10.20 -9.86 -9.58
CA GLN A 72 -9.07 -9.96 -10.52
C GLN A 72 -9.25 -11.09 -11.53
N ASN A 73 -9.79 -12.23 -11.11
CA ASN A 73 -10.04 -13.35 -12.02
C ASN A 73 -11.07 -12.98 -13.10
N ILE A 74 -12.14 -12.28 -12.71
CA ILE A 74 -13.16 -11.78 -13.64
C ILE A 74 -12.53 -10.81 -14.64
N GLU A 75 -11.78 -9.81 -14.17
CA GLU A 75 -11.11 -8.83 -15.04
C GLU A 75 -10.17 -9.48 -16.05
N ILE A 76 -9.34 -10.43 -15.60
CA ILE A 76 -8.42 -11.18 -16.47
C ILE A 76 -9.20 -12.01 -17.50
N SER A 77 -10.31 -12.63 -17.09
CA SER A 77 -11.18 -13.41 -17.99
C SER A 77 -11.86 -12.53 -19.04
N GLU A 78 -12.33 -11.35 -18.66
CA GLU A 78 -12.91 -10.37 -19.58
C GLU A 78 -11.87 -9.87 -20.57
N LEU A 79 -10.67 -9.50 -20.10
CA LEU A 79 -9.56 -9.10 -20.97
C LEU A 79 -9.19 -10.22 -21.95
N LYS A 80 -9.09 -11.46 -21.46
CA LYS A 80 -8.79 -12.63 -22.31
C LYS A 80 -9.85 -12.77 -23.40
N THR A 81 -11.13 -12.64 -23.05
CA THR A 81 -12.22 -12.69 -24.04
C THR A 81 -12.10 -11.55 -25.04
N ALA A 82 -11.85 -10.33 -24.57
CA ALA A 82 -11.74 -9.14 -25.40
C ALA A 82 -10.63 -9.26 -26.45
N ILE A 83 -9.44 -9.73 -26.07
CA ILE A 83 -8.31 -9.89 -27.00
C ILE A 83 -8.46 -11.09 -27.96
N GLN A 84 -9.29 -12.07 -27.60
CA GLN A 84 -9.58 -13.23 -28.46
C GLN A 84 -10.62 -12.93 -29.55
N THR A 85 -11.31 -11.80 -29.49
CA THR A 85 -12.28 -11.42 -30.51
C THR A 85 -11.62 -11.15 -31.87
N GLU A 86 -12.28 -11.55 -32.96
CA GLU A 86 -11.79 -11.30 -34.32
C GLU A 86 -11.56 -9.81 -34.60
N SER A 87 -12.36 -8.93 -34.00
CA SER A 87 -12.22 -7.48 -34.17
C SER A 87 -10.93 -6.94 -33.57
N TYR A 88 -10.49 -7.48 -32.43
CA TYR A 88 -9.21 -7.14 -31.81
C TYR A 88 -8.04 -7.68 -32.65
N ILE A 89 -8.13 -8.92 -33.11
CA ILE A 89 -7.12 -9.54 -33.98
C ILE A 89 -6.98 -8.77 -35.30
N GLU A 90 -8.10 -8.40 -35.92
CA GLU A 90 -8.13 -7.61 -37.16
C GLU A 90 -7.54 -6.21 -36.96
N ARG A 91 -7.85 -5.54 -35.83
CA ARG A 91 -7.28 -4.25 -35.47
C ARG A 91 -5.77 -4.34 -35.32
N GLU A 92 -5.28 -5.32 -34.55
CA GLU A 92 -3.84 -5.52 -34.34
C GLU A 92 -3.13 -5.90 -35.65
N ALA A 93 -3.73 -6.72 -36.50
CA ALA A 93 -3.19 -7.08 -37.81
C ALA A 93 -3.09 -5.86 -38.75
N ARG A 94 -4.09 -4.98 -38.75
CA ARG A 94 -4.06 -3.71 -39.50
C ARG A 94 -2.98 -2.77 -38.99
N LEU A 95 -2.88 -2.60 -37.67
CA LEU A 95 -1.96 -1.65 -37.04
C LEU A 95 -0.49 -2.11 -37.11
N LYS A 96 -0.23 -3.39 -36.85
CA LYS A 96 1.14 -3.92 -36.72
C LYS A 96 1.68 -4.54 -38.01
N LEU A 97 0.81 -5.17 -38.79
CA LEU A 97 1.22 -5.94 -39.97
C LEU A 97 0.79 -5.27 -41.27
N GLY A 98 0.09 -4.12 -41.21
CA GLY A 98 -0.47 -3.46 -42.38
C GLY A 98 -1.42 -4.35 -43.18
N MET A 99 -1.98 -5.40 -42.55
CA MET A 99 -2.81 -6.38 -43.22
C MET A 99 -4.16 -5.76 -43.61
N LYS A 100 -4.62 -6.08 -44.82
CA LYS A 100 -5.87 -5.58 -45.39
C LYS A 100 -6.74 -6.74 -45.88
N LYS A 101 -8.06 -6.58 -45.82
CA LYS A 101 -8.98 -7.57 -46.40
C LYS A 101 -8.98 -7.45 -47.94
N PRO A 102 -9.23 -8.55 -48.67
CA PRO A 102 -9.35 -8.48 -50.13
C PRO A 102 -10.50 -7.54 -50.51
N GLY A 103 -10.18 -6.44 -51.21
CA GLY A 103 -11.13 -5.39 -51.60
C GLY A 103 -10.93 -4.02 -50.93
N GLU A 104 -9.98 -3.88 -49.99
CA GLU A 104 -9.69 -2.61 -49.30
C GLU A 104 -8.61 -1.78 -50.03
N THR A 105 -8.89 -0.51 -50.33
CA THR A 105 -7.95 0.43 -50.98
C THR A 105 -7.30 1.33 -49.92
N VAL A 106 -5.97 1.23 -49.77
CA VAL A 106 -5.19 2.04 -48.83
C VAL A 106 -4.76 3.33 -49.53
N TYR A 107 -5.17 4.48 -48.99
CA TYR A 107 -4.68 5.78 -49.42
C TYR A 107 -3.50 6.17 -48.54
N ILE A 108 -2.30 6.16 -49.12
CA ILE A 108 -1.10 6.70 -48.48
C ILE A 108 -1.11 8.19 -48.80
N ILE A 109 -1.35 9.02 -47.79
CA ILE A 109 -1.24 10.47 -47.93
C ILE A 109 0.26 10.78 -47.84
N GLN A 110 0.93 10.86 -49.00
CA GLN A 110 2.22 11.54 -49.06
C GLN A 110 1.93 13.02 -48.81
N GLN A 111 2.21 13.50 -47.61
CA GLN A 111 2.40 14.92 -47.41
C GLN A 111 3.68 15.26 -48.17
N GLU A 112 3.57 16.08 -49.24
CA GLU A 112 4.73 16.71 -49.85
C GLU A 112 5.45 17.45 -48.73
N GLN A 113 6.54 16.85 -48.25
CA GLN A 113 7.43 17.54 -47.35
C GLN A 113 8.13 18.59 -48.19
N ASP A 114 7.90 19.85 -47.83
CA ASP A 114 8.80 20.94 -48.19
C ASP A 114 10.24 20.45 -47.98
N PRO A 115 11.15 20.61 -48.97
CA PRO A 115 12.50 20.02 -48.94
C PRO A 115 13.42 20.56 -47.83
N SER A 116 12.89 21.33 -46.87
CA SER A 116 13.65 21.99 -45.81
C SER A 116 13.53 21.35 -44.43
N GLN A 117 12.73 20.30 -44.23
CA GLN A 117 12.65 19.66 -42.91
C GLN A 117 12.58 18.13 -43.04
N THR A 118 13.75 17.51 -43.03
CA THR A 118 14.18 16.46 -42.07
C THR A 118 15.39 15.74 -42.68
N GLN A 119 16.57 16.36 -42.64
CA GLN A 119 17.81 15.58 -42.73
C GLN A 119 18.07 15.04 -41.33
N ILE A 120 17.70 13.79 -41.08
CA ILE A 120 18.33 13.03 -40.00
C ILE A 120 19.76 12.83 -40.47
N THR A 121 20.69 13.64 -39.96
CA THR A 121 22.11 13.41 -40.20
C THR A 121 22.48 12.09 -39.54
N ASP A 122 22.68 11.04 -40.35
CA ASP A 122 23.37 9.80 -39.97
C ASP A 122 24.84 10.12 -39.68
N ASN A 123 25.10 10.85 -38.60
CA ASN A 123 26.43 11.00 -38.03
C ASN A 123 26.61 9.91 -36.97
N PRO A 124 27.50 8.91 -37.18
CA PRO A 124 27.72 7.82 -36.22
C PRO A 124 28.15 8.28 -34.82
N ASN A 125 28.62 9.53 -34.69
CA ASN A 125 29.14 10.08 -33.45
C ASN A 125 28.15 10.98 -32.70
N ASP A 126 26.95 11.21 -33.22
CA ASP A 126 25.91 11.99 -32.52
C ASP A 126 24.50 11.45 -32.80
N PRO A 127 24.11 10.35 -32.12
CA PRO A 127 22.81 9.70 -32.32
C PRO A 127 21.63 10.53 -31.77
N LEU A 128 21.89 11.62 -31.06
CA LEU A 128 20.87 12.48 -30.45
C LEU A 128 20.85 13.90 -31.04
N GLY A 129 21.74 14.23 -31.99
CA GLY A 129 21.78 15.52 -32.68
C GLY A 129 22.00 16.70 -31.73
N LEU A 130 22.83 16.54 -30.70
CA LEU A 130 23.12 17.56 -29.69
C LEU A 130 24.37 18.40 -30.04
N VAL A 131 25.11 18.05 -31.09
CA VAL A 131 26.27 18.79 -31.56
C VAL A 131 25.81 19.99 -32.39
N LEU A 132 25.89 21.17 -31.78
CA LEU A 132 25.75 22.44 -32.48
C LEU A 132 26.99 22.64 -33.36
N THR A 133 26.86 22.33 -34.65
CA THR A 133 27.88 22.68 -35.63
C THR A 133 27.72 24.16 -35.96
N ASP A 134 28.76 24.96 -35.71
CA ASP A 134 28.88 26.34 -36.16
C ASP A 134 28.86 26.36 -37.70
N SER A 135 27.67 26.47 -38.27
CA SER A 135 27.46 26.82 -39.66
C SER A 135 26.53 28.03 -39.69
N GLU A 136 27.10 29.14 -40.12
CA GLU A 136 26.46 30.45 -40.14
C GLU A 136 25.14 30.46 -40.94
N GLU A 137 24.25 31.34 -40.49
CA GLU A 137 23.02 31.81 -41.15
C GLU A 137 21.81 30.86 -41.17
N THR A 138 21.38 30.43 -39.98
CA THR A 138 20.03 30.71 -39.46
C THR A 138 20.08 30.49 -37.96
N MET A 139 19.62 31.45 -37.15
CA MET A 139 19.57 31.26 -35.69
C MET A 139 18.46 30.27 -35.33
N ALA A 140 18.73 28.98 -35.58
CA ALA A 140 17.88 27.87 -35.15
C ALA A 140 18.06 27.70 -33.63
N VAL A 141 17.34 28.52 -32.87
CA VAL A 141 17.30 28.44 -31.42
C VAL A 141 16.65 27.11 -31.02
N ALA A 142 17.34 26.31 -30.20
CA ALA A 142 16.83 25.03 -29.72
C ALA A 142 15.48 25.18 -28.96
N ASN A 143 14.65 24.13 -28.98
CA ASN A 143 13.33 24.17 -28.33
C ASN A 143 13.36 24.48 -26.82
N PRO A 144 14.32 23.96 -26.03
CA PRO A 144 14.40 24.29 -24.61
C PRO A 144 14.69 25.77 -24.33
N THR A 145 15.53 26.42 -25.15
CA THR A 145 15.83 27.84 -25.01
C THR A 145 14.62 28.70 -25.39
N LYS A 146 13.84 28.31 -26.40
CA LYS A 146 12.53 28.95 -26.70
C LYS A 146 11.59 28.91 -25.49
N TRP A 147 11.48 27.78 -24.78
CA TRP A 147 10.63 27.65 -23.59
C TRP A 147 11.11 28.52 -22.44
N TRP A 148 12.42 28.56 -22.20
CA TRP A 148 12.98 29.44 -21.19
C TRP A 148 12.58 30.90 -21.41
N TYR A 149 12.74 31.42 -22.62
CA TYR A 149 12.31 32.78 -22.94
C TYR A 149 10.79 32.95 -22.83
N TYR A 150 9.99 31.96 -23.27
CA TYR A 150 8.53 32.03 -23.12
C TYR A 150 8.09 32.25 -21.65
N PHE A 151 8.73 31.58 -20.70
CA PHE A 151 8.37 31.67 -19.27
C PHE A 151 8.99 32.86 -18.54
N PHE A 152 10.23 33.24 -18.90
CA PHE A 152 11.00 34.19 -18.10
C PHE A 152 11.30 35.52 -18.80
N ASP A 153 11.17 35.61 -20.13
CA ASP A 153 11.35 36.85 -20.89
C ASP A 153 10.55 36.86 -22.21
N LYS A 154 9.35 37.44 -22.13
CA LYS A 154 8.43 37.56 -23.26
C LYS A 154 8.93 38.45 -24.39
N GLN A 155 9.80 39.43 -24.12
CA GLN A 155 10.31 40.30 -25.19
C GLN A 155 11.24 39.51 -26.11
N SER A 156 12.16 38.74 -25.54
CA SER A 156 13.07 37.88 -26.30
C SER A 156 12.34 36.79 -27.09
N TYR A 157 11.28 36.19 -26.53
CA TYR A 157 10.46 35.20 -27.25
C TYR A 157 9.83 35.75 -28.55
N ASN A 158 9.30 36.98 -28.51
CA ASN A 158 8.64 37.58 -29.66
C ASN A 158 9.60 37.81 -30.83
N THR A 159 10.87 38.12 -30.56
CA THR A 159 11.90 38.32 -31.58
C THR A 159 12.17 37.06 -32.40
N PHE A 160 12.13 35.87 -31.79
CA PHE A 160 12.35 34.59 -32.49
C PHE A 160 11.11 34.11 -33.25
N SER A 161 9.90 34.39 -32.72
CA SER A 161 8.64 33.99 -33.37
C SER A 161 8.39 34.67 -34.73
N HIS A 162 9.07 35.80 -34.98
CA HIS A 162 8.83 36.57 -36.20
C HIS A 162 9.54 36.01 -37.45
N TYR A 163 10.49 35.09 -37.28
CA TYR A 163 11.25 34.45 -38.37
C TYR A 163 10.63 33.12 -38.85
N GLU A 164 9.59 32.60 -38.19
CA GLU A 164 8.93 31.32 -38.53
C GLU A 164 7.66 31.50 -39.42
N ARG A 165 7.54 32.61 -40.17
CA ARG A 165 6.46 32.81 -41.16
C ARG A 165 6.94 32.73 -42.59
#